data_AF-A0A5C4L9L8-F1
#
_entry.id   AF-A0A5C4L9L8-F1
#
_cell.length_a   1.000
_cell.length_b   1.000
_cell.length_c   1.000
_cell.angle_alpha   90.00
_cell.angle_beta   90.00
_cell.angle_gamma   90.00
#
_symmetry.space_group_name_H-M   'P 1'
#
loop_
_entity.id
_entity.type
_entity.pdbx_description
1 polymer ?
#
loop_
_entity_poly.entity_id
_entity_poly.type
_entity_poly.pdbx_seq_one_letter_code
_entity_poly.pdbx_strand_id
1 'polypeptide(L)' 'MTYESAAAFAQTSGLLYFVGIFAAVSLYAFWPRNRSRFDAAAHLPLIED' A
#
# COMPACT_ATOMS: atom_id res chain seq x y z
N MET A 1 1.26 -1.36 -36.18
CA MET A 1 2.23 -0.98 -35.13
C MET A 1 1.63 -0.22 -33.94
N THR A 2 0.59 0.61 -34.10
CA THR A 2 -0.03 1.38 -32.98
C THR A 2 -1.19 0.66 -32.27
N TYR A 3 -1.87 -0.26 -32.94
CA TYR A 3 -3.02 -0.98 -32.37
C TYR A 3 -2.62 -2.16 -31.46
N GLU A 4 -1.54 -2.87 -31.76
CA GLU A 4 -1.09 -4.02 -30.95
C GLU A 4 -0.61 -3.59 -29.56
N SER A 5 0.08 -2.46 -29.46
CA SER A 5 0.49 -1.88 -28.18
C SER A 5 -0.68 -1.39 -27.34
N ALA A 6 -1.73 -0.83 -27.97
CA ALA A 6 -2.95 -0.45 -27.27
C ALA A 6 -3.76 -1.68 -26.79
N ALA A 7 -3.84 -2.75 -27.59
CA ALA A 7 -4.50 -4.01 -27.20
C ALA A 7 -3.72 -4.73 -26.08
N ALA A 8 -2.40 -4.77 -26.17
CA ALA A 8 -1.54 -5.30 -25.11
C ALA A 8 -1.63 -4.47 -23.82
N PHE A 9 -1.75 -3.14 -23.93
CA PHE A 9 -1.96 -2.26 -22.78
C PHE A 9 -3.36 -2.42 -22.18
N ALA A 10 -4.41 -2.57 -23.00
CA ALA A 10 -5.76 -2.86 -22.52
C ALA A 10 -5.83 -4.22 -21.81
N GLN A 11 -5.07 -5.22 -22.28
CA GLN A 11 -4.98 -6.53 -21.65
C GLN A 11 -4.14 -6.49 -20.35
N THR A 12 -3.07 -5.70 -20.31
CA THR A 12 -2.14 -5.62 -19.17
C THR A 12 -2.57 -4.58 -18.12
N SER A 13 -3.39 -3.59 -18.50
CA SER A 13 -3.85 -2.53 -17.60
C SER A 13 -4.70 -3.08 -16.46
N GLY A 14 -5.55 -4.08 -16.72
CA GLY A 14 -6.31 -4.78 -15.68
C GLY A 14 -5.39 -5.49 -14.67
N LEU A 15 -4.35 -6.16 -15.16
CA LEU A 15 -3.35 -6.82 -14.32
C LEU A 15 -2.54 -5.80 -13.51
N LEU A 16 -2.11 -4.70 -14.13
CA LEU A 16 -1.41 -3.60 -13.46
C LEU A 16 -2.28 -2.95 -12.39
N TYR A 17 -3.58 -2.81 -12.63
CA TYR A 17 -4.52 -2.27 -11.65
C TYR A 17 -4.65 -3.20 -10.43
N PHE A 18 -4.78 -4.51 -10.68
CA PHE A 18 -4.82 -5.53 -9.63
C PHE A 18 -3.54 -5.55 -8.80
N VAL A 19 -2.38 -5.59 -9.48
CA VAL A 19 -1.06 -5.57 -8.83
C VAL A 19 -0.84 -4.26 -8.09
N GLY A 20 -1.27 -3.13 -8.65
CA GLY A 20 -1.17 -1.81 -8.03
C GLY A 20 -1.97 -1.70 -6.74
N ILE A 21 -3.24 -2.14 -6.73
CA ILE A 21 -4.07 -2.18 -5.52
C ILE A 21 -3.49 -3.17 -4.51
N PHE A 22 -3.07 -4.36 -4.95
CA PHE A 22 -2.48 -5.36 -4.06
C PHE A 22 -1.19 -4.85 -3.40
N ALA A 23 -0.33 -4.19 -4.16
CA ALA A 23 0.88 -3.55 -3.64
C ALA A 23 0.53 -2.40 -2.69
N ALA A 24 -0.46 -1.56 -3.02
CA ALA A 24 -0.91 -0.47 -2.14
C ALA A 24 -1.46 -1.00 -0.81
N VAL A 25 -2.29 -2.05 -0.83
CA VAL A 25 -2.82 -2.71 0.37
C VAL A 25 -1.71 -3.42 1.14
N SER A 26 -0.80 -4.10 0.47
CA SER A 26 0.35 -4.75 1.12
C SER A 26 1.26 -3.72 1.77
N LEU A 27 1.58 -2.63 1.08
CA LEU A 27 2.34 -1.51 1.64
C LEU A 27 1.60 -0.89 2.82
N TYR A 28 0.28 -0.71 2.73
CA TYR A 28 -0.55 -0.21 3.83
C TYR A 28 -0.59 -1.18 5.02
N ALA A 29 -0.69 -2.48 4.78
CA ALA A 29 -0.72 -3.51 5.81
C ALA A 29 0.65 -3.68 6.49
N PHE A 30 1.73 -3.60 5.71
CA PHE A 30 3.11 -3.56 6.21
C PHE A 30 3.52 -2.17 6.66
N TRP A 31 2.64 -1.16 6.56
CA TRP A 31 2.98 0.21 6.85
C TRP A 31 3.25 0.38 8.36
N PRO A 32 4.48 0.75 8.77
CA PRO A 32 4.88 0.84 10.17
C PRO A 32 4.44 2.15 10.87
N ARG A 33 3.64 3.04 10.23
CA ARG A 33 3.14 4.32 10.83
C ARG A 33 2.44 4.13 12.16
N ASN A 34 1.77 3.00 12.35
CA ASN A 34 1.13 2.79 13.63
C ASN A 34 2.07 2.13 14.64
N ARG A 35 3.17 1.49 14.19
CA ARG A 35 4.21 1.01 15.12
C ARG A 35 4.99 2.16 15.73
N SER A 36 5.47 3.17 14.99
CA SER A 36 6.19 4.28 15.66
C SER A 36 5.27 5.16 16.51
N ARG A 37 3.98 5.29 16.16
CA ARG A 37 2.98 5.95 17.02
C ARG A 37 2.63 5.12 18.25
N PHE A 38 2.52 3.80 18.14
CA PHE A 38 2.31 2.91 19.29
C PHE A 38 3.55 2.79 20.16
N ASP A 39 4.74 2.78 19.56
CA ASP A 39 6.01 2.72 20.27
C ASP A 39 6.23 4.03 21.05
N ALA A 40 5.95 5.19 20.43
CA ALA A 40 5.93 6.48 21.10
C ALA A 40 4.82 6.59 22.18
N ALA A 41 3.66 5.96 21.97
CA ALA A 41 2.58 5.93 22.96
C ALA A 41 2.85 4.92 24.10
N ALA A 42 3.59 3.84 23.84
CA ALA A 42 4.01 2.85 24.82
C ALA A 42 5.19 3.36 25.67
N HIS A 43 6.00 4.27 25.11
CA HIS A 43 7.02 5.00 25.85
C HIS A 43 6.47 6.25 26.57
N LEU A 44 5.22 6.63 26.36
CA LEU A 44 4.56 7.61 27.21
C LEU A 44 4.30 6.92 28.56
N PRO A 45 4.90 7.38 29.67
CA PRO A 45 4.56 6.86 30.98
C PRO A 45 3.06 7.08 31.18
N LEU A 46 2.36 6.01 31.57
CA LEU A 46 0.99 6.05 32.04
C LEU A 46 0.96 6.98 33.26
N ILE A 47 0.79 8.28 33.03
CA ILE A 47 0.43 9.22 34.08
C ILE A 47 -1.07 8.99 34.27
N GLU A 48 -1.35 8.17 35.26
CA GLU A 48 -2.62 8.09 35.96
C GLU A 48 -2.89 9.44 36.64
N ASP A 49 -4.01 10.07 36.28
CA ASP A 49 -4.72 11.11 37.04
C ASP A 49 -6.22 11.03 36.72
#